data_AF-A0A5C9A3R4-F1
#
_entry.id   AF-A0A5C9A3R4-F1
#
_cell.length_a   1.000
_cell.length_b   1.000
_cell.length_c   1.000
_cell.angle_alpha   90.00
_cell.angle_beta   90.00
_cell.angle_gamma   90.00
#
_symmetry.space_group_name_H-M   'P 1'
#
loop_
_entity.id
_entity.type
_entity.pdbx_description
1 polymer ?
#
loop_
_entity_poly.entity_id
_entity_poly.type
_entity_poly.pdbx_seq_one_letter_code
_entity_poly.pdbx_strand_id
1 'polypeptide(L)' 'MNIQVSGIFGLLILIADIWAIVNVLQSNADTLKKVIWIVVILVLPVLGLVLWFLFGPRG' A
#
# COMPACT_ATOMS: atom_id res chain seq x y z
N MET A 1 19.97 -0.37 18.23
CA MET A 1 20.20 0.19 16.87
C MET A 1 19.38 1.46 16.75
N ASN A 2 20.01 2.62 16.56
CA ASN A 2 19.29 3.84 16.19
C ASN A 2 19.00 3.78 14.68
N ILE A 3 17.84 3.24 14.32
CA ILE A 3 17.36 3.31 12.95
C ILE A 3 16.80 4.73 12.76
N GLN A 4 17.65 5.66 12.32
CA GLN A 4 17.20 6.94 11.78
C GLN A 4 16.68 6.68 10.36
N VAL A 5 15.43 6.23 10.24
CA VAL A 5 14.72 6.28 8.96
C VAL A 5 14.49 7.76 8.69
N SER A 6 15.36 8.35 7.88
CA SER A 6 15.28 9.74 7.46
C SER A 6 13.87 10.02 6.94
N GLY A 7 13.22 11.08 7.42
CA GLY A 7 11.78 11.36 7.19
C GLY A 7 11.35 11.32 5.72
N ILE A 8 12.29 11.50 4.79
CA ILE A 8 12.09 11.40 3.34
C ILE A 8 11.69 9.97 2.91
N PHE A 9 12.35 8.92 3.41
CA PHE A 9 12.03 7.54 3.03
C PHE A 9 10.64 7.13 3.54
N GLY A 10 10.27 7.53 4.75
CA GLY A 10 8.91 7.34 5.27
C GLY A 10 7.86 8.08 4.43
N LEU A 11 8.19 9.30 3.98
CA LEU A 11 7.33 10.09 3.08
C LEU A 11 7.13 9.41 1.72
N LEU A 12 8.19 8.86 1.13
CA LEU A 12 8.11 8.12 -0.13
C LEU A 12 7.23 6.88 -0.01
N ILE A 13 7.38 6.12 1.08
CA ILE A 13 6.53 4.95 1.35
C ILE A 13 5.07 5.39 1.50
N LEU A 14 4.81 6.45 2.27
CA LEU A 14 3.45 6.97 2.45
C LEU A 14 2.81 7.41 1.13
N ILE A 15 3.56 8.10 0.26
CA ILE A 15 3.07 8.49 -1.08
C ILE A 15 2.72 7.24 -1.90
N ALA A 16 3.59 6.22 -1.86
CA ALA A 16 3.37 4.98 -2.58
C ALA A 16 2.17 4.18 -2.02
N ASP A 17 1.96 4.17 -0.71
CA ASP A 17 0.80 3.55 -0.06
C ASP A 17 -0.51 4.23 -0.48
N ILE A 18 -0.54 5.57 -0.49
CA ILE A 18 -1.70 6.33 -0.98
C ILE A 18 -1.99 5.98 -2.44
N TRP A 19 -0.97 5.96 -3.28
CA TRP A 19 -1.12 5.57 -4.68
C TRP A 19 -1.67 4.15 -4.82
N ALA A 20 -1.14 3.19 -4.06
CA ALA A 20 -1.64 1.81 -4.04
C ALA A 20 -3.12 1.74 -3.63
N ILE A 21 -3.50 2.45 -2.55
CA ILE A 21 -4.89 2.51 -2.07
C ILE A 21 -5.82 3.11 -3.14
N VAL A 22 -5.43 4.20 -3.81
CA VAL A 22 -6.23 4.80 -4.88
C VAL A 22 -6.47 3.80 -6.02
N ASN A 23 -5.45 3.06 -6.44
CA ASN A 23 -5.60 2.01 -7.46
C ASN A 23 -6.54 0.88 -6.98
N VAL A 24 -6.43 0.45 -5.72
CA VAL A 24 -7.33 -0.56 -5.15
C VAL A 24 -8.77 -0.05 -5.17
N LEU A 25 -9.00 1.21 -4.79
CA LEU A 25 -10.33 1.82 -4.77
C LEU A 25 -10.94 1.95 -6.17
N GLN A 26 -10.12 2.31 -7.16
CA GLN A 26 -10.54 2.43 -8.56
C GLN A 26 -10.75 1.07 -9.24
N SER A 27 -10.15 0.00 -8.70
CA SER A 27 -10.22 -1.31 -9.32
C SER A 27 -11.64 -1.88 -9.44
N ASN A 28 -11.86 -2.78 -10.40
CA ASN A 28 -13.10 -3.55 -10.54
C ASN A 28 -13.27 -4.69 -9.49
N ALA A 29 -12.44 -4.74 -8.45
CA ALA A 29 -12.52 -5.78 -7.42
C ALA A 29 -13.74 -5.58 -6.50
N ASP A 30 -14.28 -6.69 -5.97
CA ASP A 30 -15.36 -6.63 -4.98
C ASP A 30 -14.94 -5.87 -3.72
N THR A 31 -15.91 -5.26 -3.02
CA THR A 31 -15.69 -4.44 -1.82
C THR A 31 -14.85 -5.15 -0.76
N LEU A 32 -15.10 -6.43 -0.49
CA LEU A 32 -14.33 -7.20 0.50
C LEU A 32 -12.84 -7.30 0.13
N LYS A 33 -12.54 -7.54 -1.15
CA LYS A 33 -11.15 -7.63 -1.64
C LYS A 33 -10.45 -6.28 -1.52
N LYS A 34 -11.16 -5.18 -1.83
CA LYS A 34 -10.62 -3.82 -1.66
C LYS A 34 -10.25 -3.55 -0.21
N VAL A 35 -11.15 -3.85 0.72
CA VAL A 35 -10.91 -3.64 2.16
C VAL A 35 -9.71 -4.46 2.64
N ILE A 36 -9.61 -5.74 2.26
CA ILE A 36 -8.47 -6.60 2.63
C ILE A 36 -7.15 -5.98 2.13
N TRP A 37 -7.09 -5.55 0.87
CA TRP A 37 -5.88 -4.95 0.30
C TRP A 37 -5.50 -3.64 0.99
N ILE A 38 -6.47 -2.78 1.29
CA ILE A 38 -6.22 -1.53 2.01
C ILE A 38 -5.68 -1.81 3.42
N VAL A 39 -6.26 -2.77 4.13
CA VAL A 39 -5.78 -3.17 5.46
C VAL A 39 -4.35 -3.72 5.39
N VAL A 40 -4.04 -4.56 4.40
CA VAL A 40 -2.70 -5.11 4.21
C VAL A 40 -1.67 -4.01 3.95
N ILE A 41 -1.96 -3.04 3.08
CA ILE A 41 -1.07 -1.90 2.79
C ILE A 41 -0.83 -1.05 4.04
N LEU A 42 -1.88 -0.72 4.80
CA LEU A 42 -1.75 0.14 5.99
C LEU A 42 -1.03 -0.54 7.17
N VAL A 43 -1.29 -1.83 7.40
CA VAL A 43 -0.68 -2.59 8.51
C VAL A 43 0.76 -2.96 8.19
N LEU A 44 1.07 -3.22 6.92
CA LEU A 44 2.39 -3.58 6.45
C LEU A 44 2.81 -2.60 5.34
N PRO A 45 3.30 -1.39 5.65
CA PRO A 45 3.59 -0.36 4.64
C PRO A 45 4.50 -0.88 3.51
N VAL A 46 5.70 -1.34 3.88
CA VAL A 46 6.68 -1.79 2.89
C VAL A 46 6.27 -3.11 2.23
N LEU A 47 5.89 -4.12 3.03
CA LEU A 47 5.56 -5.44 2.50
C LEU A 47 4.21 -5.45 1.76
N GLY A 48 3.20 -4.78 2.30
CA GLY A 48 1.89 -4.61 1.71
C GLY A 48 1.96 -3.84 0.39
N LEU A 49 2.79 -2.79 0.31
CA LEU A 49 3.07 -2.11 -0.96
C LEU A 49 3.72 -3.04 -1.98
N VAL A 50 4.74 -3.82 -1.60
CA VAL A 50 5.40 -4.80 -2.48
C VAL A 50 4.41 -5.88 -2.94
N LEU A 51 3.62 -6.43 -2.03
CA LEU A 51 2.59 -7.44 -2.35
C LEU A 51 1.53 -6.86 -3.29
N TRP A 52 1.07 -5.64 -3.04
CA TRP A 52 0.12 -4.98 -3.93
C TRP A 52 0.74 -4.69 -5.30
N PHE A 53 2.03 -4.34 -5.36
CA PHE A 53 2.75 -4.14 -6.63
C PHE A 53 2.94 -5.43 -7.44
N LEU A 54 2.81 -6.61 -6.83
CA LEU A 54 2.87 -7.89 -7.55
C LEU A 54 1.48 -8.47 -7.84
N PHE A 55 0.60 -8.47 -6.84
CA PHE A 55 -0.68 -9.21 -6.86
C PHE A 55 -1.91 -8.33 -6.61
N GLY A 56 -1.69 -7.05 -6.33
CA GLY A 56 -2.76 -6.12 -6.01
C GLY A 56 -3.71 -5.89 -7.20
N PRO A 57 -5.00 -5.66 -6.93
CA PRO A 57 -5.97 -5.36 -7.97
C PRO A 57 -5.63 -4.00 -8.59
N ARG A 58 -5.58 -3.99 -9.92
CA ARG A 58 -5.36 -2.81 -10.75
C ARG A 58 -6.39 -2.83 -11.87
N GLY A 59 -6.82 -1.64 -12.31
CA GLY A 59 -7.84 -1.49 -13.35
C GLY A 59 -9.16 -1.10 -12.74
#